data_AF-A0A4W3GM70-F1
#
_entry.id   AF-A0A4W3GM70-F1
#
_cell.length_a   1.000
_cell.length_b   1.000
_cell.length_c   1.000
_cell.angle_alpha   90.00
_cell.angle_beta   90.00
_cell.angle_gamma   90.00
#
_symmetry.space_group_name_H-M   'P 1'
#
loop_
_entity.id
_entity.type
_entity.pdbx_description
1 polymer ?
#
loop_
_entity_poly.entity_id
_entity_poly.type
_entity_poly.pdbx_seq_one_letter_code
_entity_poly.pdbx_strand_id
1 'polypeptide(L)'
;MEFRGSVTNEFSKGKEYYEAETMTNTSQKHKNFVGEPMKEKSVKELAGIGIVLGGRLEEKGFLKAKDVLGQFLLLKQDRDSFKNWLHQVCFARNKQSEDCYRCLREWCDSFI
;
A
#
# COMPACT_ATOMS: atom_id res chain seq x y z
N MET A 1 -12.11 26.34 -44.19
CA MET A 1 -12.82 25.08 -43.86
C MET A 1 -11.86 24.27 -42.99
N GLU A 2 -12.04 24.34 -41.68
CA GLU A 2 -11.14 23.75 -40.70
C GLU A 2 -11.47 22.28 -40.50
N PHE A 3 -10.49 21.40 -40.73
CA PHE A 3 -10.46 20.07 -40.11
C PHE A 3 -9.01 19.75 -39.74
N ARG A 4 -8.52 20.41 -38.68
CA ARG A 4 -7.37 19.92 -37.91
C ARG A 4 -7.91 19.00 -36.83
N GLY A 5 -8.01 17.71 -37.15
CA GLY A 5 -8.21 16.67 -36.15
C GLY A 5 -6.95 16.52 -35.32
N SER A 6 -6.89 17.22 -34.18
CA SER A 6 -5.92 16.94 -33.14
C SER A 6 -6.25 15.58 -32.53
N VAL A 7 -5.49 14.55 -32.92
CA VAL A 7 -5.37 13.32 -32.14
C VAL A 7 -4.77 13.74 -30.81
N THR A 8 -5.61 13.94 -29.80
CA THR A 8 -5.14 14.30 -28.48
C THR A 8 -4.48 13.08 -27.86
N ASN A 9 -3.26 13.33 -27.40
CA ASN A 9 -2.34 12.41 -26.79
C ASN A 9 -2.88 11.95 -25.42
N GLU A 10 -3.71 10.91 -25.42
CA GLU A 10 -4.21 10.27 -24.19
C GLU A 10 -3.19 9.27 -23.58
N PHE A 11 -2.15 8.90 -24.33
CA PHE A 11 -1.20 7.87 -23.92
C PHE A 11 -0.07 8.38 -23.01
N SER A 12 0.27 9.67 -23.08
CA SER A 12 1.34 10.26 -22.23
C SER A 12 0.89 10.55 -20.81
N LYS A 13 -0.40 10.81 -20.55
CA LYS A 13 -0.92 11.04 -19.20
C LYS A 13 -0.84 9.80 -18.30
N GLY A 14 -0.74 8.59 -18.85
CA GLY A 14 -0.59 7.38 -18.05
C GLY A 14 0.76 7.28 -17.36
N LYS A 15 1.87 7.50 -18.09
CA LYS A 15 3.22 7.20 -17.59
C LYS A 15 3.71 8.16 -16.50
N GLU A 16 3.41 9.45 -16.61
CA GLU A 16 3.88 10.45 -15.64
C GLU A 16 3.31 10.23 -14.22
N TYR A 17 2.11 9.64 -14.12
CA TYR A 17 1.48 9.32 -12.84
C TYR A 17 2.10 8.09 -12.17
N TYR A 18 2.53 7.08 -12.95
CA TYR A 18 3.20 5.90 -12.41
C TYR A 18 4.64 6.21 -11.97
N GLU A 19 5.32 7.17 -12.61
CA GLU A 19 6.71 7.51 -12.30
C GLU A 19 6.82 8.20 -10.91
N ALA A 20 5.87 9.06 -10.54
CA ALA A 20 5.89 9.78 -9.27
C ALA A 20 5.64 8.90 -8.02
N GLU A 21 4.84 7.83 -8.15
CA GLU A 21 4.57 6.89 -7.04
C GLU A 21 5.79 6.02 -6.68
N THR A 22 6.75 5.89 -7.60
CA THR A 22 7.86 4.94 -7.49
C THR A 22 9.06 5.44 -6.67
N MET A 23 9.11 6.72 -6.28
CA MET A 23 10.24 7.31 -5.53
C MET A 23 9.94 7.67 -4.07
N THR A 24 8.97 7.02 -3.43
CA THR A 24 8.82 7.15 -1.97
C THR A 24 9.57 6.02 -1.27
N ASN A 25 10.72 6.36 -0.68
CA ASN A 25 11.48 5.45 0.19
C ASN A 25 10.55 4.96 1.31
N THR A 26 10.65 3.68 1.68
CA THR A 26 9.87 3.01 2.74
C THR A 26 9.71 3.85 4.00
N SER A 27 10.75 4.63 4.36
CA SER A 27 10.76 5.53 5.52
C SER A 27 9.86 6.77 5.36
N GLN A 28 9.68 7.29 4.14
CA GLN A 28 8.80 8.44 3.87
C GLN A 28 7.33 8.01 3.77
N LYS A 29 7.05 6.84 3.18
CA LYS A 29 5.71 6.24 3.18
C LYS A 29 5.20 6.02 4.59
N HIS A 30 6.05 5.46 5.46
CA HIS A 30 5.74 5.22 6.87
C HIS A 30 5.29 6.50 7.58
N LYS A 31 6.06 7.59 7.47
CA LYS A 31 5.73 8.89 8.09
C LYS A 31 4.41 9.46 7.59
N ASN A 32 4.18 9.41 6.28
CA ASN A 32 2.93 9.91 5.67
C ASN A 32 1.70 9.05 6.06
N PHE A 33 1.93 7.79 6.39
CA PHE A 33 0.87 6.87 6.78
C PHE A 33 0.49 7.02 8.27
N VAL A 34 1.47 7.17 9.16
CA VAL A 34 1.25 7.32 10.61
C VAL A 34 0.79 8.75 10.99
N GLY A 35 1.05 9.76 10.15
CA GLY A 35 0.65 11.14 10.43
C GLY A 35 -0.82 11.47 10.21
N GLU A 36 -1.60 10.59 9.55
CA GLU A 36 -3.00 10.85 9.20
C GLU A 36 -3.88 9.61 9.45
N PRO A 37 -5.18 9.78 9.76
CA PRO A 37 -6.08 8.64 9.89
C PRO A 37 -6.14 7.84 8.58
N MET A 38 -5.94 6.53 8.68
CA MET A 38 -5.97 5.56 7.59
C MET A 38 -7.41 5.47 7.03
N LYS A 39 -7.79 6.43 6.18
CA LYS A 39 -9.11 6.51 5.52
C LYS A 39 -9.21 5.54 4.34
N GLU A 40 -9.27 6.07 3.12
CA GLU A 40 -9.40 5.32 1.86
C GLU A 40 -8.04 5.10 1.17
N LYS A 41 -6.95 5.19 1.91
CA LYS A 41 -5.59 4.95 1.39
C LYS A 41 -5.49 3.52 0.84
N SER A 42 -4.85 3.39 -0.32
CA SER A 42 -4.68 2.09 -0.98
C SER A 42 -3.72 1.20 -0.18
N VAL A 43 -3.85 -0.12 -0.33
CA VAL A 43 -2.94 -1.08 0.30
C VAL A 43 -1.48 -0.89 -0.13
N LYS A 44 -1.24 -0.29 -1.31
CA LYS A 44 0.07 0.04 -1.88
C LYS A 44 0.79 1.20 -1.17
N GLU A 45 0.09 1.93 -0.31
CA GLU A 45 0.66 3.01 0.50
C GLU A 45 1.25 2.49 1.82
N LEU A 46 0.97 1.25 2.22
CA LEU A 46 1.54 0.64 3.41
C LEU A 46 3.07 0.49 3.24
N ALA A 47 3.81 0.84 4.29
CA ALA A 47 5.24 0.59 4.32
C ALA A 47 5.52 -0.91 4.13
N GLY A 48 6.57 -1.25 3.37
CA GLY A 48 6.88 -2.63 3.02
C GLY A 48 6.00 -3.25 1.93
N ILE A 49 4.84 -2.67 1.59
CA ILE A 49 3.95 -3.12 0.52
C ILE A 49 4.16 -2.27 -0.74
N GLY A 50 4.91 -2.81 -1.71
CA GLY A 50 5.07 -2.21 -3.03
C GLY A 50 3.95 -2.59 -3.99
N ILE A 51 4.02 -2.11 -5.24
CA ILE A 51 3.03 -2.38 -6.31
C ILE A 51 2.79 -3.89 -6.49
N VAL A 52 3.85 -4.70 -6.46
CA VAL A 52 3.76 -6.17 -6.64
C VAL A 52 3.01 -6.85 -5.49
N LEU A 53 3.34 -6.49 -4.23
CA LEU A 53 2.67 -7.07 -3.07
C LEU A 53 1.25 -6.56 -2.91
N GLY A 54 1.04 -5.26 -3.20
CA GLY A 54 -0.26 -4.62 -3.21
C GLY A 54 -1.19 -5.23 -4.25
N GLY A 55 -0.69 -5.49 -5.48
CA GLY A 55 -1.48 -6.18 -6.51
C GLY A 55 -1.97 -7.56 -6.06
N ARG A 56 -1.11 -8.34 -5.41
CA ARG A 56 -1.50 -9.66 -4.86
C ARG A 56 -2.51 -9.56 -3.72
N LEU A 57 -2.40 -8.53 -2.90
CA LEU A 57 -3.38 -8.24 -1.85
C LEU A 57 -4.73 -7.83 -2.46
N GLU A 58 -4.70 -7.02 -3.52
CA GLU A 58 -5.90 -6.63 -4.27
C GLU A 58 -6.61 -7.83 -4.91
N GLU A 59 -5.86 -8.75 -5.52
CA GLU A 59 -6.39 -10.02 -6.05
C GLU A 59 -7.07 -10.89 -4.98
N LYS A 60 -6.68 -10.71 -3.72
CA LYS A 60 -7.24 -11.42 -2.55
C LYS A 60 -8.40 -10.66 -1.91
N GLY A 61 -8.77 -9.50 -2.45
CA GLY A 61 -9.85 -8.65 -1.95
C GLY A 61 -9.41 -7.57 -0.95
N PHE A 62 -8.11 -7.43 -0.67
CA PHE A 62 -7.57 -6.39 0.19
C PHE A 62 -7.17 -5.17 -0.65
N LEU A 63 -8.17 -4.33 -0.97
CA LEU A 63 -7.98 -3.17 -1.83
C LEU A 63 -7.46 -1.95 -1.05
N LYS A 64 -7.90 -1.80 0.20
CA LYS A 64 -7.62 -0.63 1.04
C LYS A 64 -6.75 -1.03 2.24
N ALA A 65 -5.98 -0.06 2.75
CA ALA A 65 -5.13 -0.29 3.92
C ALA A 65 -5.93 -0.73 5.16
N LYS A 66 -7.17 -0.25 5.29
CA LYS A 66 -8.10 -0.65 6.36
C LYS A 66 -8.42 -2.15 6.35
N ASP A 67 -8.42 -2.79 5.19
CA ASP A 67 -8.76 -4.21 5.07
C ASP A 67 -7.61 -5.06 5.66
N VAL A 68 -6.37 -4.64 5.40
CA VAL A 68 -5.17 -5.23 6.02
C VAL A 68 -5.10 -4.94 7.52
N LEU A 69 -5.47 -3.73 7.94
CA LEU A 69 -5.58 -3.40 9.36
C LEU A 69 -6.62 -4.28 10.06
N GLY A 70 -7.79 -4.50 9.46
CA GLY A 70 -8.82 -5.37 10.02
C GLY A 70 -8.27 -6.77 10.27
N GLN A 71 -7.55 -7.33 9.30
CA GLN A 71 -6.88 -8.62 9.46
C GLN A 71 -5.80 -8.59 10.54
N PHE A 72 -5.03 -7.51 10.63
CA PHE A 72 -4.03 -7.31 11.68
C PHE A 72 -4.63 -7.33 13.09
N LEU A 73 -5.78 -6.68 13.28
CA LEU A 73 -6.52 -6.66 14.53
C LEU A 73 -7.13 -8.04 14.87
N LEU A 74 -7.62 -8.77 13.88
CA LEU A 74 -8.10 -10.16 14.06
C LEU A 74 -6.99 -11.09 14.55
N LEU A 75 -5.76 -10.86 14.09
CA LEU A 75 -4.56 -11.59 14.54
C LEU A 75 -4.02 -11.08 15.88
N LYS A 76 -4.80 -10.27 16.63
CA LYS A 76 -4.42 -9.70 17.94
C LYS A 76 -3.10 -8.93 17.91
N GLN A 77 -2.76 -8.36 16.75
CA GLN A 77 -1.51 -7.64 16.55
C GLN A 77 -0.26 -8.50 16.81
N ASP A 78 -0.38 -9.83 16.71
CA ASP A 78 0.72 -10.76 16.89
C ASP A 78 1.69 -10.68 15.70
N ARG A 79 2.97 -10.45 16.01
CA ARG A 79 4.00 -10.18 15.00
C ARG A 79 4.22 -11.38 14.09
N ASP A 80 4.40 -12.56 14.65
CA ASP A 80 4.72 -13.76 13.89
C ASP A 80 3.52 -14.25 13.08
N SER A 81 2.32 -14.19 13.65
CA SER A 81 1.07 -14.52 12.96
C SER A 81 0.81 -13.57 11.79
N PHE A 82 0.97 -12.26 11.98
CA PHE A 82 0.79 -11.30 10.89
C PHE A 82 1.82 -11.48 9.77
N LYS A 83 3.09 -11.69 10.12
CA LYS A 83 4.15 -11.91 9.12
C LYS A 83 3.93 -13.20 8.34
N ASN A 84 3.53 -14.28 9.00
CA ASN A 84 3.16 -15.53 8.34
C ASN A 84 1.95 -15.35 7.42
N TRP A 85 0.91 -14.65 7.89
CA TRP A 85 -0.25 -14.35 7.06
C TRP A 85 0.14 -13.55 5.81
N LEU A 86 0.92 -12.47 5.97
CA LEU A 86 1.35 -11.64 4.86
C LEU A 86 2.22 -12.42 3.87
N HIS A 87 3.06 -13.34 4.36
CA HIS A 87 3.80 -14.27 3.52
C HIS A 87 2.88 -15.22 2.74
N GLN A 88 1.86 -15.79 3.36
CA GLN A 88 0.91 -16.69 2.69
C GLN A 88 0.04 -15.98 1.65
N VAL A 89 -0.33 -14.72 1.90
CA VAL A 89 -1.25 -13.98 1.03
C VAL A 89 -0.54 -13.35 -0.17
N CYS A 90 0.60 -12.69 0.03
CA CYS A 90 1.29 -11.95 -1.03
C CYS A 90 2.77 -12.34 -1.22
N PHE A 91 3.26 -13.36 -0.51
CA PHE A 91 4.67 -13.78 -0.52
C PHE A 91 5.63 -12.66 -0.12
N ALA A 92 5.22 -11.82 0.85
CA ALA A 92 6.08 -10.80 1.41
C ALA A 92 7.33 -11.43 2.06
N ARG A 93 8.49 -10.81 1.86
CA ARG A 93 9.73 -11.21 2.54
C ARG A 93 9.75 -10.69 3.98
N ASN A 94 10.58 -11.30 4.82
CA ASN A 94 10.73 -10.92 6.23
C ASN A 94 10.90 -9.40 6.44
N LYS A 95 11.76 -8.73 5.68
CA LYS A 95 11.97 -7.28 5.78
C LYS A 95 10.70 -6.48 5.44
N GLN A 96 10.02 -6.82 4.35
CA GLN A 96 8.79 -6.16 3.92
C GLN A 96 7.66 -6.35 4.94
N SER A 97 7.51 -7.57 5.44
CA SER A 97 6.52 -7.89 6.48
C SER A 97 6.80 -7.19 7.80
N GLU A 98 8.07 -7.01 8.15
CA GLU A 98 8.49 -6.27 9.34
C GLU A 98 8.19 -4.78 9.22
N ASP A 99 8.54 -4.17 8.08
CA ASP A 99 8.26 -2.76 7.81
C ASP A 99 6.75 -2.49 7.82
N CYS A 100 5.95 -3.38 7.23
CA CYS A 100 4.48 -3.29 7.25
C CYS A 100 3.91 -3.43 8.67
N TYR A 101 4.38 -4.41 9.43
CA TYR A 101 3.97 -4.62 10.82
C TYR A 101 4.25 -3.39 11.68
N ARG A 102 5.45 -2.82 11.59
CA ARG A 102 5.83 -1.62 12.37
C ARG A 102 4.94 -0.43 12.03
N CYS A 103 4.69 -0.21 10.75
CA CYS A 103 3.79 0.85 10.28
C CYS A 103 2.37 0.70 10.85
N LEU A 104 1.81 -0.51 10.82
CA LEU A 104 0.48 -0.76 11.38
C LEU A 104 0.46 -0.65 12.90
N ARG A 105 1.50 -1.11 13.61
CA ARG A 105 1.62 -0.97 15.07
C ARG A 105 1.68 0.48 15.51
N GLU A 106 2.53 1.28 14.88
CA GLU A 106 2.68 2.70 15.20
C GLU A 106 1.40 3.48 14.88
N TRP A 107 0.71 3.11 13.79
CA TRP A 107 -0.60 3.67 13.48
C TRP A 107 -1.65 3.30 14.53
N CYS A 108 -1.70 2.03 14.96
CA CYS A 108 -2.57 1.60 16.06
C CYS A 108 -2.31 2.42 17.32
N ASP A 109 -1.05 2.54 17.76
CA ASP A 109 -0.67 3.31 18.96
C ASP A 109 -1.10 4.79 18.91
N SER A 110 -1.17 5.36 17.70
CA SER A 110 -1.52 6.77 17.50
C SER A 110 -3.04 7.04 17.39
N PHE A 111 -3.83 6.04 16.98
CA PHE A 111 -5.24 6.25 16.61
C PHE A 111 -6.25 5.27 17.25
N ILE A 112 -5.78 4.20 17.92
CA ILE A 112 -6.60 3.19 18.62
C ILE A 112 -6.12 3.06 20.06
#